data_AF-T1A3D9-F1
#
_entry.id   AF-T1A3D9-F1
#
_cell.length_a   1.000
_cell.length_b   1.000
_cell.length_c   1.000
_cell.angle_alpha   90.00
_cell.angle_beta   90.00
_cell.angle_gamma   90.00
#
_symmetry.space_group_name_H-M   'P 1'
#
loop_
_entity.id
_entity.type
_entity.pdbx_description
1 polymer ?
#
loop_
_entity_poly.entity_id
_entity_poly.type
_entity_poly.pdbx_seq_one_letter_code
_entity_poly.pdbx_strand_id
1 'polypeptide(L)'
;MPRVLVAYGFPRWKKPVVRQCVAPRRVIFVAAGEAVPEGSWVVVWGMNPEPAGAGRVLRLEDGFLRSVGLGADIVRPLSWVMDGEGLYYDATRPSELETLLATKRFSADECIRAAALRQRIVDLGLTKYN
;
A
#
# COMPACT_ATOMS: atom_id res chain seq x y z
N MET A 1 -8.11 8.91 -8.51
CA MET A 1 -6.65 8.82 -8.70
C MET A 1 -6.27 9.21 -10.12
N PRO A 2 -5.18 9.96 -10.33
CA PRO A 2 -4.71 10.37 -11.65
C PRO A 2 -4.13 9.21 -12.48
N ARG A 3 -3.96 9.45 -13.79
CA ARG A 3 -3.33 8.49 -14.72
C ARG A 3 -1.82 8.33 -14.49
N VAL A 4 -1.17 9.36 -13.94
CA VAL A 4 0.27 9.39 -13.66
C VAL A 4 0.48 9.59 -12.15
N LEU A 5 1.33 8.78 -11.55
CA LEU A 5 1.78 8.90 -10.17
C LEU A 5 3.30 9.14 -10.12
N VAL A 6 3.76 9.85 -9.08
CA VAL A 6 5.18 10.05 -8.81
C VAL A 6 5.60 9.14 -7.66
N ALA A 7 6.44 8.13 -7.90
CA ALA A 7 7.01 7.30 -6.84
C ALA A 7 8.31 7.91 -6.35
N TYR A 8 8.32 8.39 -5.12
CA TYR A 8 9.40 9.17 -4.54
C TYR A 8 10.28 8.35 -3.58
N GLY A 9 11.60 8.44 -3.74
CA GLY A 9 12.57 7.84 -2.81
C GLY A 9 12.64 6.30 -2.84
N PHE A 10 12.10 5.65 -3.86
CA PHE A 10 12.15 4.18 -3.97
C PHE A 10 13.53 3.68 -4.45
N PRO A 11 14.13 2.68 -3.78
CA PRO A 11 15.34 2.04 -4.28
C PRO A 11 15.06 1.32 -5.60
N ARG A 12 16.09 1.18 -6.45
CA ARG A 12 15.96 0.63 -7.82
C ARG A 12 15.25 -0.73 -7.85
N TRP A 13 15.54 -1.61 -6.89
CA TRP A 13 14.98 -2.95 -6.81
C TRP A 13 13.47 -2.97 -6.46
N LYS A 14 12.93 -1.94 -5.79
CA LYS A 14 11.48 -1.82 -5.52
C LYS A 14 10.69 -1.28 -6.71
N LYS A 15 11.33 -0.65 -7.70
CA LYS A 15 10.63 -0.01 -8.83
C LYS A 15 9.70 -0.97 -9.61
N PRO A 16 10.08 -2.22 -9.92
CA PRO A 16 9.18 -3.18 -10.55
C PRO A 16 7.93 -3.49 -9.69
N VAL A 17 8.10 -3.62 -8.38
CA VAL A 17 7.00 -3.88 -7.43
C VAL A 17 6.03 -2.71 -7.39
N VAL A 18 6.53 -1.48 -7.32
CA VAL A 18 5.69 -0.28 -7.34
C VAL A 18 4.87 -0.19 -8.63
N ARG A 19 5.49 -0.49 -9.79
CA ARG A 19 4.79 -0.53 -11.08
C ARG A 19 3.61 -1.50 -11.09
N GLN A 20 3.78 -2.67 -10.47
CA GLN A 20 2.72 -3.67 -10.36
C GLN A 20 1.59 -3.18 -9.46
N CYS A 21 1.93 -2.65 -8.29
CA CYS A 21 0.94 -2.19 -7.32
C CYS A 21 0.02 -1.11 -7.89
N VAL A 22 0.56 -0.16 -8.65
CA VAL A 22 -0.22 0.99 -9.15
C VAL A 22 -0.79 0.78 -10.55
N ALA A 23 -0.59 -0.40 -11.16
CA ALA A 23 -1.11 -0.73 -12.47
C ALA A 23 -2.65 -0.51 -12.55
N PRO A 24 -3.19 -0.09 -13.71
CA PRO A 24 -2.50 0.20 -14.98
C PRO A 24 -1.91 1.62 -15.07
N ARG A 25 -1.76 2.34 -13.95
CA ARG A 25 -1.30 3.74 -13.96
C ARG A 25 0.17 3.83 -14.34
N ARG A 26 0.54 4.93 -15.02
CA ARG A 26 1.94 5.25 -15.29
C ARG A 26 2.59 5.76 -14.00
N VAL A 27 3.82 5.35 -13.75
CA VAL A 27 4.60 5.83 -12.60
C VAL A 27 5.92 6.44 -13.06
N ILE A 28 6.22 7.64 -12.55
CA ILE A 28 7.50 8.33 -12.71
C ILE A 28 8.27 8.17 -11.41
N PHE A 29 9.53 7.75 -11.47
CA PHE A 29 10.35 7.59 -10.27
C PHE A 29 11.24 8.81 -10.07
N VAL A 30 11.16 9.42 -8.89
CA VAL A 30 11.97 10.58 -8.48
C VAL A 30 12.82 10.17 -7.28
N ALA A 31 14.11 10.54 -7.28
CA ALA A 31 14.99 10.17 -6.17
C ALA A 31 14.67 10.99 -4.91
N ALA A 32 15.03 10.46 -3.74
CA ALA A 32 14.90 11.22 -2.50
C ALA A 32 15.80 12.47 -2.57
N GLY A 33 15.26 13.63 -2.19
CA GLY A 33 15.93 14.93 -2.27
C GLY A 33 15.70 15.69 -3.57
N GLU A 34 15.15 15.04 -4.60
CA GLU A 34 14.79 15.71 -5.86
C GLU A 34 13.38 16.33 -5.78
N ALA A 35 13.18 17.45 -6.48
CA ALA A 35 11.88 18.10 -6.55
C ALA A 35 10.87 17.22 -7.31
N VAL A 36 9.64 17.19 -6.81
CA VAL A 36 8.48 16.64 -7.54
C VAL A 36 7.70 17.78 -8.20
N PRO A 37 7.02 17.57 -9.34
CA PRO A 37 6.16 18.60 -9.91
C PRO A 37 5.06 19.01 -8.93
N GLU A 38 4.80 20.31 -8.84
CA GLU A 38 3.82 20.87 -7.90
C GLU A 38 2.41 20.28 -8.12
N GLY A 39 1.72 19.95 -7.04
CA GLY A 39 0.39 19.35 -7.07
C GLY A 39 0.35 17.86 -7.47
N SER A 40 1.50 17.21 -7.63
CA SER A 40 1.57 15.79 -8.00
C SER A 40 0.95 14.89 -6.94
N TRP A 41 0.35 13.78 -7.39
CA TRP A 41 0.04 12.65 -6.51
C TRP A 41 1.28 11.79 -6.36
N VAL A 42 1.84 11.78 -5.15
CA VAL A 42 3.09 11.12 -4.82
C VAL A 42 2.79 9.82 -4.08
N VAL A 43 3.46 8.75 -4.47
CA VAL A 43 3.53 7.49 -3.73
C VAL A 43 4.84 7.47 -2.95
N VAL A 44 4.78 7.18 -1.66
CA VAL A 44 5.93 6.96 -0.78
C VAL A 44 5.81 5.58 -0.13
N TRP A 45 6.92 5.00 0.31
CA TRP A 45 6.89 3.74 1.08
C TRP A 45 6.76 4.02 2.57
N GLY A 46 5.79 3.39 3.24
CA GLY A 46 5.58 3.51 4.67
C GLY A 46 5.45 4.96 5.15
N MET A 47 6.17 5.27 6.24
CA MET A 47 6.24 6.61 6.83
C MET A 47 7.40 7.46 6.32
N ASN A 48 7.96 7.15 5.15
CA ASN A 48 9.01 7.96 4.57
C ASN A 48 8.56 9.43 4.38
N PRO A 49 9.50 10.39 4.44
CA PRO A 49 9.19 11.80 4.29
C PRO A 49 8.49 12.12 2.98
N GLU A 50 7.52 13.02 3.07
CA GLU A 50 6.77 13.54 1.92
C GLU A 50 7.61 14.62 1.22
N PRO A 51 7.75 14.60 -0.12
CA PRO A 51 8.46 15.67 -0.81
C PRO A 51 7.66 16.97 -0.80
N ALA A 52 8.36 18.10 -0.72
CA ALA A 52 7.75 19.41 -0.91
C ALA A 52 7.07 19.52 -2.29
N GLY A 53 5.94 20.22 -2.35
CA GLY A 53 5.16 20.39 -3.57
C GLY A 53 4.22 19.23 -3.91
N ALA A 54 4.19 18.14 -3.13
CA ALA A 54 3.19 17.10 -3.29
C ALA A 54 1.77 17.67 -3.05
N GLY A 55 0.83 17.43 -3.97
CA GLY A 55 -0.57 17.80 -3.80
C GLY A 55 -1.37 16.75 -3.03
N ARG A 56 -0.98 15.47 -3.16
CA ARG A 56 -1.52 14.36 -2.35
C ARG A 56 -0.45 13.29 -2.18
N VAL A 57 -0.41 12.69 -0.99
CA VAL A 57 0.49 11.58 -0.69
C VAL A 57 -0.30 10.29 -0.53
N LEU A 58 0.21 9.22 -1.12
CA LEU A 58 -0.25 7.85 -0.97
C LEU A 58 0.87 7.06 -0.30
N ARG A 59 0.60 6.47 0.86
CA ARG A 59 1.53 5.64 1.61
C ARG A 59 1.33 4.20 1.22
N LEU A 60 2.35 3.62 0.59
CA LEU A 60 2.38 2.24 0.13
C LEU A 60 3.10 1.37 1.16
N GLU A 61 2.55 0.20 1.46
CA GLU A 61 3.17 -0.80 2.33
C GLU A 61 2.83 -2.23 1.89
N ASP A 62 3.54 -3.21 2.44
CA ASP A 62 3.21 -4.63 2.25
C ASP A 62 1.80 -4.95 2.78
N GLY A 63 1.06 -5.75 2.02
CA GLY A 63 -0.25 -6.24 2.44
C GLY A 63 -0.19 -7.27 3.57
N PHE A 64 -1.34 -7.51 4.20
CA PHE A 64 -1.47 -8.43 5.34
C PHE A 64 -1.15 -9.89 4.98
N LEU A 65 -1.46 -10.31 3.74
CA LEU A 65 -1.03 -11.60 3.17
C LEU A 65 -0.07 -11.32 2.01
N ARG A 66 1.23 -11.44 2.26
CA ARG A 66 2.24 -10.88 1.37
C ARG A 66 2.80 -11.89 0.37
N SER A 67 3.31 -13.03 0.81
CA SER A 67 4.05 -13.93 -0.08
C SER A 67 4.15 -15.34 0.47
N VAL A 68 4.52 -16.29 -0.40
CA VAL A 68 5.07 -17.57 0.02
C VAL A 68 6.60 -17.42 0.15
N GLY A 69 7.14 -17.34 1.37
CA GLY A 69 8.53 -16.98 1.68
C GLY A 69 8.71 -15.53 2.14
N LEU A 70 9.87 -15.25 2.73
CA LEU A 70 10.20 -13.95 3.32
C LEU A 70 10.44 -12.88 2.26
N GLY A 71 10.15 -11.62 2.63
CA GLY A 71 10.51 -10.47 1.80
C GLY A 71 12.03 -10.31 1.58
N ALA A 72 12.85 -10.90 2.46
CA ALA A 72 14.30 -10.94 2.35
C ALA A 72 14.80 -11.73 1.12
N ASP A 73 14.02 -12.71 0.65
CA ASP A 73 14.35 -13.55 -0.51
C ASP A 73 13.89 -12.91 -1.84
N ILE A 74 13.54 -11.62 -1.83
CA ILE A 74 13.05 -10.87 -3.00
C ILE A 74 11.77 -11.53 -3.59
N VAL A 75 10.99 -12.21 -2.75
CA VAL A 75 9.72 -12.79 -3.17
C VAL A 75 8.73 -11.66 -3.48
N ARG A 76 8.15 -11.73 -4.67
CA ARG A 76 7.17 -10.76 -5.16
C ARG A 76 5.96 -10.72 -4.21
N PRO A 77 5.57 -9.54 -3.71
CA PRO A 77 4.36 -9.44 -2.90
C PRO A 77 3.11 -9.72 -3.77
N LEU A 78 2.16 -10.41 -3.17
CA LEU A 78 0.85 -10.77 -3.71
C LEU A 78 -0.21 -9.70 -3.40
N SER A 79 0.01 -8.90 -2.35
CA SER A 79 -0.89 -7.82 -1.95
C SER A 79 -0.13 -6.63 -1.36
N TRP A 80 -0.79 -5.47 -1.39
CA TRP A 80 -0.27 -4.19 -0.93
C TRP A 80 -1.35 -3.42 -0.18
N VAL A 81 -0.92 -2.54 0.73
CA VAL A 81 -1.77 -1.49 1.29
C VAL A 81 -1.36 -0.16 0.66
N MET A 82 -2.33 0.62 0.21
CA MET A 82 -2.13 1.97 -0.29
C MET A 82 -3.16 2.87 0.39
N ASP A 83 -2.69 3.82 1.19
CA ASP A 83 -3.51 4.65 2.06
C ASP A 83 -3.22 6.14 1.79
N GLY A 84 -4.26 6.94 1.63
CA GLY A 84 -4.17 8.37 1.34
C GLY A 84 -4.37 9.31 2.52
N GLU A 85 -4.68 8.78 3.71
CA GLU A 85 -4.91 9.56 4.94
C GLU A 85 -3.78 9.35 5.96
N GLY A 86 -3.31 8.11 6.09
CA GLY A 86 -2.28 7.71 7.03
C GLY A 86 -1.69 6.36 6.66
N LEU A 87 -1.46 5.51 7.66
CA LEU A 87 -1.09 4.12 7.44
C LEU A 87 -1.50 3.30 8.66
N TYR A 88 -1.97 2.07 8.46
CA TYR A 88 -2.63 1.26 9.50
C TYR A 88 -1.86 1.01 10.80
N TYR A 89 -0.54 1.24 10.83
CA TYR A 89 0.28 1.09 12.04
C TYR A 89 0.65 2.43 12.71
N ASP A 90 0.37 3.56 12.07
CA ASP A 90 0.61 4.88 12.65
C ASP A 90 -0.62 5.32 13.44
N ALA A 91 -0.60 5.09 14.76
CA ALA A 91 -1.67 5.47 15.67
C ALA A 91 -1.71 6.97 16.01
N THR A 92 -0.81 7.80 15.46
CA THR A 92 -0.74 9.24 15.76
C THR A 92 -1.69 10.09 14.90
N ARG A 93 -2.24 9.50 13.84
CA ARG A 93 -3.16 10.15 12.90
C ARG A 93 -4.16 9.14 12.36
N PRO A 94 -5.32 9.58 11.84
CA PRO A 94 -6.26 8.68 11.17
C PRO A 94 -5.67 8.01 9.93
N SER A 95 -6.15 6.79 9.64
CA SER A 95 -5.88 6.03 8.41
C SER A 95 -7.16 5.71 7.66
N GLU A 96 -7.07 5.45 6.35
CA GLU A 96 -8.23 5.02 5.56
C GLU A 96 -8.80 3.70 6.08
N LEU A 97 -7.96 2.83 6.70
CA LEU A 97 -8.42 1.61 7.36
C LEU A 97 -9.31 1.91 8.57
N GLU A 98 -8.93 2.85 9.44
CA GLU A 98 -9.75 3.26 10.58
C GLU A 98 -11.07 3.87 10.12
N THR A 99 -11.00 4.76 9.12
CA THR A 99 -12.18 5.36 8.50
C THR A 99 -13.10 4.28 7.92
N LEU A 100 -12.54 3.28 7.22
CA LEU A 100 -13.29 2.15 6.66
C LEU A 100 -14.02 1.36 7.76
N LEU A 101 -13.31 1.01 8.84
CA LEU A 101 -13.88 0.23 9.94
C LEU A 101 -14.95 1.00 10.72
N ALA A 102 -14.80 2.32 10.87
CA ALA A 102 -15.74 3.16 11.60
C ALA A 102 -17.03 3.46 10.80
N THR A 103 -16.93 3.56 9.47
CA THR A 103 -18.00 4.14 8.64
C THR A 103 -18.68 3.16 7.69
N LYS A 104 -17.99 2.09 7.27
CA LYS A 104 -18.54 1.16 6.28
C LYS A 104 -19.57 0.23 6.91
N ARG A 105 -20.75 0.16 6.30
CA ARG A 105 -21.69 -0.94 6.52
C ARG A 105 -21.32 -2.09 5.59
N PHE A 106 -20.92 -3.22 6.17
CA PHE A 106 -20.59 -4.43 5.42
C PHE A 106 -21.85 -5.20 5.04
N SER A 107 -21.92 -5.66 3.79
CA SER A 107 -23.04 -6.49 3.32
C SER A 107 -22.97 -7.91 3.90
N ALA A 108 -24.10 -8.63 3.86
CA ALA A 108 -24.14 -10.03 4.27
C ALA A 108 -23.13 -10.89 3.47
N ASP A 109 -23.03 -10.66 2.16
CA ASP A 109 -22.08 -11.37 1.28
C ASP A 109 -20.63 -11.06 1.62
N GLU A 110 -20.30 -9.80 1.97
CA GLU A 110 -18.97 -9.44 2.46
C GLU A 110 -18.65 -10.18 3.76
N CYS A 111 -19.60 -10.23 4.71
CA CYS A 111 -19.44 -10.95 5.97
C CYS A 111 -19.26 -12.46 5.78
N ILE A 112 -20.03 -13.09 4.89
CA ILE A 112 -19.90 -14.51 4.55
C ILE A 112 -18.54 -14.80 3.94
N ARG A 113 -18.11 -13.99 2.96
CA ARG A 113 -16.79 -14.11 2.35
C ARG A 113 -15.66 -13.92 3.36
N ALA A 114 -15.78 -12.94 4.24
CA ALA A 114 -14.78 -12.65 5.28
C ALA A 114 -14.68 -13.81 6.30
N ALA A 115 -15.80 -14.40 6.71
CA ALA A 115 -15.81 -15.55 7.61
C ALA A 115 -15.12 -16.77 6.98
N ALA A 116 -15.44 -17.07 5.71
CA ALA A 116 -14.80 -18.15 4.96
C ALA A 116 -13.28 -17.92 4.78
N LEU A 117 -12.88 -16.68 4.47
CA LEU A 117 -11.47 -16.32 4.34
C LEU A 117 -10.73 -16.49 5.66
N ARG A 118 -11.29 -16.00 6.78
CA ARG A 118 -10.70 -16.14 8.11
C ARG A 118 -10.49 -17.61 8.48
N GLN A 119 -11.50 -18.45 8.24
CA GLN A 119 -11.40 -19.89 8.52
C GLN A 119 -10.26 -20.52 7.71
N ARG A 120 -10.19 -20.22 6.41
CA ARG A 120 -9.15 -20.74 5.53
C ARG A 120 -7.74 -20.28 5.93
N ILE A 121 -7.59 -19.05 6.42
CA ILE A 121 -6.31 -18.55 6.95
C ILE A 121 -5.87 -19.40 8.16
N VAL A 122 -6.77 -19.67 9.10
CA VAL A 122 -6.47 -20.48 10.29
C VAL A 122 -6.16 -21.93 9.92
N ASP A 123 -7.02 -22.56 9.11
CA ASP A 123 -6.89 -23.98 8.75
C ASP A 123 -5.59 -24.29 8.00
N LEU A 124 -5.15 -23.35 7.15
CA LEU A 124 -3.91 -23.47 6.38
C LEU A 124 -2.69 -22.90 7.11
N GLY A 125 -2.84 -22.36 8.33
CA GLY A 125 -1.77 -21.74 9.09
C GLY A 125 -1.16 -20.50 8.40
N LEU A 126 -1.94 -19.76 7.61
CA LEU A 126 -1.42 -18.66 6.81
C LEU A 126 -1.01 -17.45 7.69
N THR A 127 0.24 -17.05 7.54
CA THR A 127 0.85 -15.82 8.07
C THR A 127 1.15 -14.82 6.96
N LYS A 128 1.88 -13.74 7.26
CA LYS A 128 2.28 -12.75 6.24
C LYS A 128 3.24 -13.34 5.18
N TYR A 129 4.07 -14.33 5.53
CA TYR A 129 5.24 -14.77 4.73
C TYR A 129 5.34 -16.27 4.46
N ASN A 130 4.23 -17.00 4.48
CA ASN A 130 4.18 -18.48 4.51
C ASN A 130 5.22 -19.25 3.74
#